data_AF-A0AAX4HB88-F1
#
_entry.id   AF-A0AAX4HB88-F1
#
_cell.length_a   1.000
_cell.length_b   1.000
_cell.length_c   1.000
_cell.angle_alpha   90.00
_cell.angle_beta   90.00
_cell.angle_gamma   90.00
#
_symmetry.space_group_name_H-M   'P 1'
#
loop_
_entity.id
_entity.type
_entity.pdbx_description
1 polymer ?
#
loop_
_entity_poly.entity_id
_entity_poly.type
_entity_poly.pdbx_seq_one_letter_code
_entity_poly.pdbx_strand_id
1 'polypeptide(L)'
;MSCPSIAPHTIVKTYSNYPLMDLKSIRATVQSYQNELDGTTLGLEAPLLQKLRFQRIHDDLPVLLHHLKGYESNKLYQETLTLIQHLFGELSKLLLANEEAMSNWIAQFAPKETPSEVPSPSTNTESVEESYASLRNRLLAGGVESSKLENASHEQLNSYHESIQEDLISELSDLTSSLKSSAMQLSSKITADAKLVSETTEHMVKNLSLMQNVGRNLNDYLGSKTGGKISLFFMIKIMIFVFVLFFFMAFVAKFFPKM
;
A
#
# COMPACT_ATOMS: atom_id res chain seq x y z
N MET A 1 0.13 -3.01 -34.68
CA MET A 1 0.33 -1.87 -33.77
C MET A 1 -1.04 -1.47 -33.24
N SER A 2 -1.37 -1.92 -32.03
CA SER A 2 -2.62 -1.56 -31.36
C SER A 2 -2.29 -1.26 -29.90
N CYS A 3 -2.34 0.02 -29.54
CA CYS A 3 -2.17 0.48 -28.17
C CYS A 3 -3.42 0.09 -27.33
N PRO A 4 -3.26 -0.43 -26.11
CA PRO A 4 -4.38 -0.62 -25.21
C PRO A 4 -4.77 0.71 -24.55
N SER A 5 -6.05 1.06 -24.68
CA SER A 5 -6.71 2.17 -24.00
C SER A 5 -6.82 1.87 -22.50
N ILE A 6 -5.99 2.52 -21.69
CA ILE A 6 -6.08 2.47 -20.22
C ILE A 6 -7.18 3.44 -19.80
N ALA A 7 -8.31 2.89 -19.35
CA ALA A 7 -9.38 3.69 -18.75
C ALA A 7 -8.93 4.24 -17.38
N PRO A 8 -9.20 5.52 -17.06
CA PRO A 8 -8.89 6.07 -15.75
C PRO A 8 -9.88 5.51 -14.71
N HIS A 9 -9.37 4.73 -13.76
CA HIS A 9 -10.11 4.33 -12.57
C HIS A 9 -10.38 5.57 -11.69
N THR A 10 -11.50 6.23 -11.92
CA THR A 10 -12.00 7.28 -11.03
C THR A 10 -12.61 6.60 -9.80
N ILE A 11 -11.82 6.46 -8.74
CA ILE A 11 -12.33 6.05 -7.42
C ILE A 11 -13.10 7.24 -6.85
N VAL A 12 -14.41 7.24 -7.04
CA VAL A 12 -15.32 8.17 -6.35
C VAL A 12 -15.39 7.73 -4.88
N LYS A 13 -14.48 8.24 -4.05
CA LYS A 13 -14.58 8.11 -2.59
C LYS A 13 -15.77 8.96 -2.14
N THR A 14 -16.80 8.32 -1.60
CA THR A 14 -17.91 9.01 -0.95
C THR A 14 -17.43 9.64 0.36
N TYR A 15 -17.30 10.98 0.38
CA TYR A 15 -16.77 11.79 1.48
C TYR A 15 -17.70 11.92 2.71
N SER A 16 -18.61 10.97 2.95
CA SER A 16 -19.72 11.16 3.90
C SER A 16 -19.39 10.89 5.37
N ASN A 17 -18.12 10.71 5.75
CA ASN A 17 -17.76 10.23 7.09
C ASN A 17 -16.46 10.82 7.65
N TYR A 18 -16.16 12.08 7.33
CA TYR A 18 -15.03 12.79 7.93
C TYR A 18 -15.52 13.61 9.14
N PRO A 19 -14.77 13.61 10.27
CA PRO A 19 -15.10 14.44 11.42
C PRO A 19 -15.16 15.92 11.02
N LEU A 20 -16.13 16.65 11.58
CA LEU A 20 -16.34 18.07 11.32
C LEU A 20 -15.04 18.85 11.67
N MET A 21 -14.32 19.31 10.66
CA MET A 21 -13.10 20.11 10.85
C MET A 21 -13.47 21.58 11.10
N ASP A 22 -12.78 22.21 12.04
CA ASP A 22 -12.91 23.64 12.30
C ASP A 22 -12.34 24.46 11.11
N LEU A 23 -12.89 25.63 10.86
CA LEU A 23 -12.46 26.52 9.77
C LEU A 23 -11.00 26.94 9.92
N LYS A 24 -10.54 27.10 11.18
CA LYS A 24 -9.13 27.39 11.48
C LYS A 24 -8.21 26.22 11.15
N SER A 25 -8.65 24.98 11.37
CA SER A 25 -7.84 23.81 11.02
C SER A 25 -7.77 23.64 9.51
N ILE A 26 -8.87 23.86 8.78
CA ILE A 26 -8.88 23.83 7.30
C ILE A 26 -7.86 24.84 6.75
N ARG A 27 -7.86 26.07 7.26
CA ARG A 27 -6.90 27.10 6.84
C ARG A 27 -5.44 26.71 7.15
N ALA A 28 -5.19 26.18 8.34
CA ALA A 28 -3.84 25.73 8.73
C ALA A 28 -3.33 24.60 7.83
N THR A 29 -4.19 23.63 7.49
CA THR A 29 -3.85 22.55 6.57
C THR A 29 -3.54 23.07 5.17
N VAL A 30 -4.36 23.99 4.66
CA VAL A 30 -4.14 24.60 3.34
C VAL A 30 -2.84 25.42 3.31
N GLN A 31 -2.51 26.14 4.38
CA GLN A 31 -1.23 26.86 4.50
C GLN A 31 -0.03 25.90 4.60
N SER A 32 -0.18 24.77 5.29
CA SER A 32 0.85 23.72 5.31
C SER A 32 1.14 23.21 3.90
N TYR A 33 0.10 22.92 3.12
CA TYR A 33 0.28 22.49 1.73
C TYR A 33 0.96 23.56 0.88
N GLN A 34 0.61 24.83 1.05
CA GLN A 34 1.29 25.92 0.33
C GLN A 34 2.79 25.97 0.67
N ASN A 35 3.15 25.87 1.95
CA ASN A 35 4.55 25.83 2.38
C ASN A 35 5.28 24.57 1.87
N GLU A 36 4.60 23.43 1.79
CA GLU A 36 5.14 22.19 1.22
C GLU A 36 5.39 22.31 -0.30
N LEU A 37 4.49 22.99 -1.02
CA LEU A 37 4.67 23.30 -2.44
C LEU A 37 5.86 24.25 -2.65
N ASP A 38 5.95 25.34 -1.88
CA ASP A 38 7.03 26.32 -1.97
C ASP A 38 8.40 25.74 -1.57
N GLY A 39 8.40 24.77 -0.65
CA GLY A 39 9.60 24.04 -0.21
C GLY A 39 10.07 22.94 -1.17
N THR A 40 9.29 22.62 -2.21
CA THR A 40 9.65 21.56 -3.16
C THR A 40 10.70 22.08 -4.14
N THR A 41 11.97 21.85 -3.83
CA THR A 41 13.05 22.11 -4.78
C THR A 41 13.00 21.08 -5.92
N LEU A 42 12.63 21.55 -7.11
CA LEU A 42 12.73 20.78 -8.36
C LEU A 42 14.19 20.36 -8.57
N GLY A 43 14.55 19.12 -8.21
CA GLY A 43 15.82 18.52 -8.59
C GLY A 43 16.51 17.60 -7.58
N LEU A 44 16.20 17.66 -6.28
CA LEU A 44 16.87 16.82 -5.26
C LEU A 44 16.08 15.58 -4.82
N GLU A 45 14.76 15.59 -4.94
CA GLU A 45 13.93 14.45 -4.55
C GLU A 45 13.62 13.56 -5.76
N ALA A 46 13.54 12.24 -5.52
CA ALA A 46 13.12 11.29 -6.54
C ALA A 46 11.72 11.67 -7.09
N PRO A 47 11.52 11.72 -8.42
CA PRO A 47 10.27 12.19 -9.04
C PRO A 47 9.04 11.36 -8.61
N LEU A 48 9.27 10.10 -8.24
CA LEU A 48 8.25 9.21 -7.66
C LEU A 48 7.72 9.71 -6.32
N LEU A 49 8.59 10.21 -5.45
CA LEU A 49 8.20 10.72 -4.14
C LEU A 49 7.40 12.02 -4.27
N GLN A 50 7.84 12.89 -5.18
CA GLN A 50 7.12 14.11 -5.51
C GLN A 50 5.72 13.81 -6.07
N LYS A 51 5.58 12.77 -6.90
CA LYS A 51 4.28 12.37 -7.46
C LYS A 51 3.33 11.91 -6.35
N LEU A 52 3.80 11.09 -5.42
CA LEU A 52 2.98 10.63 -4.30
C LEU A 52 2.54 11.78 -3.39
N ARG A 53 3.40 12.78 -3.17
CA ARG A 53 3.05 13.98 -2.41
C ARG A 53 1.99 14.82 -3.14
N PHE A 54 2.20 15.11 -4.42
CA PHE A 54 1.22 15.88 -5.19
C PHE A 54 -0.12 15.16 -5.32
N GLN A 55 -0.10 13.83 -5.46
CA GLN A 55 -1.31 13.02 -5.53
C GLN A 55 -2.08 13.01 -4.19
N ARG A 56 -1.36 12.98 -3.06
CA ARG A 56 -1.98 13.15 -1.74
C ARG A 56 -2.67 14.50 -1.60
N ILE A 57 -1.97 15.58 -1.94
CA ILE A 57 -2.53 16.95 -1.87
C ILE A 57 -3.74 17.07 -2.81
N HIS A 58 -3.66 16.50 -4.01
CA HIS A 58 -4.75 16.47 -4.98
C HIS A 58 -6.00 15.76 -4.45
N ASP A 59 -5.83 14.64 -3.74
CA ASP A 59 -6.95 13.86 -3.20
C ASP A 59 -7.58 14.51 -1.95
N ASP A 60 -6.78 15.24 -1.16
CA ASP A 60 -7.21 15.91 0.07
C ASP A 60 -7.98 17.22 -0.22
N LEU A 61 -7.63 17.94 -1.30
CA LEU A 61 -8.23 19.24 -1.65
C LEU A 61 -9.76 19.22 -1.88
N PRO A 62 -10.34 18.25 -2.60
CA PRO A 62 -11.79 18.12 -2.75
C PRO A 62 -12.52 17.89 -1.42
N VAL A 63 -11.90 17.17 -0.47
CA VAL A 63 -12.44 16.95 0.88
C VAL A 63 -12.54 18.30 1.60
N LEU A 64 -11.46 19.08 1.56
CA LEU A 64 -11.37 20.40 2.19
C LEU A 64 -12.40 21.36 1.60
N LEU A 65 -12.61 21.33 0.28
CA LEU A 65 -13.62 22.13 -0.40
C LEU A 65 -15.05 21.74 0.03
N HIS A 66 -15.32 20.44 0.16
CA HIS A 66 -16.61 19.95 0.65
C HIS A 66 -16.88 20.42 2.09
N HIS A 67 -15.87 20.38 2.95
CA HIS A 67 -15.97 20.86 4.34
C HIS A 67 -16.14 22.38 4.41
N LEU A 68 -15.47 23.12 3.53
CA LEU A 68 -15.56 24.57 3.45
C LEU A 68 -16.97 25.04 3.09
N LYS A 69 -17.70 24.27 2.26
CA LYS A 69 -19.10 24.56 1.87
C LYS A 69 -20.06 24.66 3.06
N GLY A 70 -19.75 24.02 4.20
CA GLY A 70 -20.52 24.17 5.43
C GLY A 70 -20.41 25.55 6.10
N TYR A 71 -19.48 26.40 5.65
CA TYR A 71 -19.12 27.68 6.28
C TYR A 71 -19.31 28.89 5.34
N GLU A 72 -20.19 28.78 4.34
CA GLU A 72 -20.48 29.83 3.32
C GLU A 72 -20.79 31.22 3.90
N SER A 73 -21.25 31.31 5.15
CA SER A 73 -21.59 32.57 5.84
C SER A 73 -20.40 33.31 6.46
N ASN A 74 -19.20 32.71 6.49
CA ASN A 74 -18.04 33.30 7.15
C ASN A 74 -17.19 34.15 6.19
N LYS A 75 -16.73 35.34 6.62
CA LYS A 75 -15.83 36.20 5.84
C LYS A 75 -14.52 35.51 5.44
N LEU A 76 -14.04 34.56 6.24
CA LEU A 76 -12.84 33.77 5.96
C LEU A 76 -13.05 32.72 4.86
N TYR A 77 -14.29 32.39 4.51
CA TYR A 77 -14.63 31.42 3.47
C TYR A 77 -14.03 31.82 2.11
N GLN A 78 -14.26 33.06 1.69
CA GLN A 78 -13.82 33.56 0.39
C GLN A 78 -12.29 33.57 0.27
N GLU A 79 -11.60 34.00 1.33
CA GLU A 79 -10.13 33.98 1.38
C GLU A 79 -9.59 32.54 1.25
N THR A 80 -10.14 31.61 2.02
CA THR A 80 -9.71 30.20 1.99
C THR A 80 -10.04 29.54 0.66
N LEU A 81 -11.16 29.89 0.03
CA LEU A 81 -11.57 29.39 -1.28
C LEU A 81 -10.63 29.88 -2.39
N THR A 82 -10.26 31.16 -2.39
CA THR A 82 -9.27 31.69 -3.36
C THR A 82 -7.90 31.02 -3.21
N LEU A 83 -7.48 30.73 -1.97
CA LEU A 83 -6.23 30.03 -1.69
C LEU A 83 -6.29 28.59 -2.23
N ILE A 84 -7.38 27.86 -1.98
CA ILE A 84 -7.58 26.51 -2.50
C ILE A 84 -7.56 26.49 -4.04
N GLN A 85 -8.22 27.45 -4.68
CA GLN A 85 -8.22 27.57 -6.15
C GLN A 85 -6.83 27.87 -6.72
N HIS A 86 -6.07 28.75 -6.07
CA HIS A 86 -4.68 29.02 -6.44
C HIS A 86 -3.82 27.76 -6.34
N LEU A 87 -3.95 27.04 -5.23
CA LEU A 87 -3.21 25.80 -4.96
C LEU A 87 -3.54 24.71 -5.99
N PHE A 88 -4.81 24.57 -6.39
CA PHE A 88 -5.20 23.67 -7.50
C PHE A 88 -4.46 24.01 -8.81
N GLY A 89 -4.36 25.30 -9.13
CA GLY A 89 -3.66 25.78 -10.32
C GLY A 89 -2.16 25.49 -10.29
N GLU A 90 -1.50 25.71 -9.15
CA GLU A 90 -0.07 25.44 -8.98
C GLU A 90 0.23 23.94 -8.96
N LEU A 91 -0.58 23.16 -8.24
CA LEU A 91 -0.44 21.71 -8.15
C LEU A 91 -0.56 21.05 -9.53
N SER A 92 -1.50 21.51 -10.37
CA SER A 92 -1.67 21.00 -11.72
C SER A 92 -0.43 21.22 -12.60
N LYS A 93 0.20 22.39 -12.48
CA LYS A 93 1.46 22.72 -13.20
C LYS A 93 2.62 21.85 -12.73
N LEU A 94 2.76 21.66 -11.41
CA LEU A 94 3.82 20.85 -10.82
C LEU A 94 3.66 19.36 -11.13
N LEU A 95 2.43 18.85 -11.17
CA LEU A 95 2.15 17.46 -11.52
C LEU A 95 2.58 17.17 -12.96
N LEU A 96 2.28 18.08 -13.89
CA LEU A 96 2.69 17.97 -15.28
C LEU A 96 4.22 18.03 -15.44
N ALA A 97 4.88 18.98 -14.79
CA ALA A 97 6.35 19.08 -14.80
C ALA A 97 7.02 17.81 -14.21
N ASN A 98 6.42 17.24 -13.16
CA ASN A 98 6.93 16.01 -12.56
C ASN A 98 6.67 14.77 -13.44
N GLU A 99 5.57 14.75 -14.21
CA GLU A 99 5.32 13.68 -15.18
C GLU A 99 6.38 13.66 -16.29
N GLU A 100 6.79 14.83 -16.79
CA GLU A 100 7.91 14.95 -17.73
C GLU A 100 9.25 14.53 -17.11
N ALA A 101 9.52 14.94 -15.86
CA ALA A 101 10.70 14.51 -15.13
C ALA A 101 10.73 12.99 -14.92
N MET A 102 9.56 12.39 -14.67
CA MET A 102 9.39 10.96 -14.47
C MET A 102 9.59 10.16 -15.76
N SER A 103 9.07 10.63 -16.90
CA SER A 103 9.31 9.96 -18.18
C SER A 103 10.80 9.98 -18.54
N ASN A 104 11.48 11.10 -18.27
CA ASN A 104 12.91 11.23 -18.51
C ASN A 104 13.74 10.34 -17.56
N TRP A 105 13.32 10.22 -16.31
CA TRP A 105 13.96 9.34 -15.33
C TRP A 105 13.77 7.86 -15.71
N ILE A 106 12.56 7.43 -16.08
CA ILE A 106 12.27 6.05 -16.48
C ILE A 106 13.02 5.68 -17.77
N ALA A 107 13.14 6.61 -18.73
CA ALA A 107 13.87 6.39 -19.97
C ALA A 107 15.36 6.06 -19.76
N GLN A 108 15.96 6.49 -18.65
CA GLN A 108 17.36 6.15 -18.29
C GLN A 108 17.53 4.68 -17.88
N PHE A 109 16.46 4.01 -17.47
CA PHE A 109 16.46 2.61 -17.04
C PHE A 109 15.86 1.64 -18.05
N ALA A 110 15.45 2.13 -19.24
CA ALA A 110 14.97 1.26 -20.30
C ALA A 110 16.10 0.35 -20.80
N PRO A 111 15.98 -0.98 -20.71
CA PRO A 111 17.05 -1.90 -21.08
C PRO A 111 17.33 -1.82 -22.58
N LYS A 112 18.57 -1.48 -22.93
CA LYS A 112 19.10 -1.70 -24.29
C LYS A 112 19.19 -3.21 -24.52
N GLU A 113 18.24 -3.75 -25.28
CA GLU A 113 18.24 -5.16 -25.69
C GLU A 113 19.57 -5.52 -26.35
N THR A 114 20.35 -6.37 -25.68
CA THR A 114 21.51 -7.06 -26.26
C THR A 114 21.14 -8.55 -26.31
N PRO A 115 21.07 -9.20 -27.47
CA PRO A 115 20.63 -10.59 -27.56
C PRO A 115 21.73 -11.53 -27.03
N SER A 116 21.43 -12.30 -25.97
CA SER A 116 22.29 -13.41 -25.54
C SER A 116 21.52 -14.72 -25.50
N GLU A 117 22.09 -15.64 -26.27
CA GLU A 117 21.80 -17.04 -26.51
C GLU A 117 21.87 -17.89 -25.22
N VAL A 118 21.01 -18.92 -25.16
CA VAL A 118 20.84 -19.83 -24.02
C VAL A 118 21.68 -21.09 -24.24
N PRO A 119 22.33 -21.62 -23.18
CA PRO A 119 22.24 -23.06 -22.96
C PRO A 119 21.85 -23.44 -21.53
N SER A 120 21.01 -24.48 -21.46
CA SER A 120 20.65 -25.33 -20.31
C SER A 120 21.89 -26.11 -19.82
N PRO A 121 22.06 -26.56 -18.54
CA PRO A 121 21.29 -27.71 -18.02
C PRO A 121 21.15 -27.91 -16.47
N SER A 122 20.24 -28.83 -16.13
CA SER A 122 20.26 -29.86 -15.06
C SER A 122 20.38 -29.54 -13.55
N THR A 123 19.24 -29.76 -12.88
CA THR A 123 18.98 -30.37 -11.56
C THR A 123 20.14 -31.07 -10.84
N ASN A 124 20.40 -30.67 -9.58
CA ASN A 124 20.62 -31.56 -8.44
C ASN A 124 20.49 -30.77 -7.11
N THR A 125 19.50 -31.16 -6.30
CA THR A 125 19.04 -30.42 -5.10
C THR A 125 19.33 -31.26 -3.87
N GLU A 126 20.60 -31.50 -3.52
CA GLU A 126 20.96 -32.27 -2.32
C GLU A 126 22.46 -32.09 -1.99
N SER A 127 22.91 -30.90 -1.54
CA SER A 127 24.22 -30.71 -0.85
C SER A 127 24.49 -29.23 -0.46
N VAL A 128 23.49 -28.47 0.00
CA VAL A 128 23.76 -27.06 0.36
C VAL A 128 24.44 -26.94 1.73
N GLU A 129 24.19 -27.88 2.65
CA GLU A 129 24.63 -27.75 4.04
C GLU A 129 26.03 -28.36 4.31
N GLU A 130 26.43 -29.41 3.58
CA GLU A 130 27.80 -29.94 3.60
C GLU A 130 28.80 -28.99 2.93
N SER A 131 28.33 -28.13 2.02
CA SER A 131 29.15 -27.16 1.29
C SER A 131 29.68 -26.03 2.18
N TYR A 132 28.88 -25.51 3.13
CA TYR A 132 29.37 -24.44 4.02
C TYR A 132 30.39 -24.94 5.06
N ALA A 133 30.24 -26.18 5.55
CA ALA A 133 31.18 -26.77 6.49
C ALA A 133 32.52 -27.11 5.82
N SER A 134 32.49 -27.59 4.57
CA SER A 134 33.69 -27.87 3.77
C SER A 134 34.40 -26.57 3.34
N LEU A 135 33.67 -25.53 2.93
CA LEU A 135 34.23 -24.20 2.64
C LEU A 135 34.90 -23.58 3.87
N ARG A 136 34.29 -23.67 5.04
CA ARG A 136 34.87 -23.17 6.29
C ARG A 136 36.17 -23.89 6.65
N ASN A 137 36.22 -25.21 6.49
CA ASN A 137 37.43 -25.98 6.74
C ASN A 137 38.53 -25.67 5.71
N ARG A 138 38.18 -25.45 4.43
CA ARG A 138 39.14 -25.07 3.37
C ARG A 138 39.69 -23.65 3.59
N LEU A 139 38.84 -22.70 3.98
CA LEU A 139 39.24 -21.32 4.32
C LEU A 139 40.12 -21.24 5.57
N LEU A 140 39.86 -22.10 6.57
CA LEU A 140 40.70 -22.20 7.78
C LEU A 140 42.01 -22.97 7.51
N ALA A 141 42.02 -23.92 6.58
CA ALA A 141 43.22 -24.66 6.16
C ALA A 141 44.15 -23.85 5.23
N GLY A 142 43.66 -22.78 4.59
CA GLY A 142 44.42 -21.90 3.70
C GLY A 142 45.64 -21.22 4.34
N GLY A 143 45.76 -21.21 5.68
CA GLY A 143 46.97 -20.78 6.37
C GLY A 143 48.14 -21.77 6.33
N VAL A 144 47.88 -23.06 6.06
CA VAL A 144 48.89 -24.15 6.07
C VAL A 144 49.48 -24.39 4.69
N GLU A 145 48.76 -24.08 3.60
CA GLU A 145 49.31 -24.21 2.23
C GLU A 145 50.17 -23.01 1.81
N SER A 146 49.92 -21.82 2.38
CA SER A 146 50.71 -20.63 2.09
C SER A 146 52.18 -20.76 2.50
N SER A 147 52.50 -21.59 3.50
CA SER A 147 53.89 -21.86 3.93
C SER A 147 54.61 -22.91 3.07
N LYS A 148 53.87 -23.68 2.26
CA LYS A 148 54.42 -24.65 1.30
C LYS A 148 54.73 -24.01 -0.06
N LEU A 149 54.11 -22.85 -0.33
CA LEU A 149 54.24 -22.09 -1.56
C LEU A 149 55.51 -21.21 -1.60
N GLU A 150 56.11 -20.91 -0.44
CA GLU A 150 57.33 -20.07 -0.32
C GLU A 150 58.59 -20.73 -0.90
N ASN A 151 58.55 -22.04 -1.19
CA ASN A 151 59.63 -22.82 -1.81
C ASN A 151 59.21 -23.51 -3.14
N ALA A 152 58.06 -23.16 -3.71
CA ALA A 152 57.53 -23.80 -4.92
C ALA A 152 58.13 -23.18 -6.20
N SER A 153 58.31 -23.99 -7.25
CA SER A 153 58.78 -23.47 -8.55
C SER A 153 57.71 -22.58 -9.21
N HIS A 154 58.13 -21.65 -10.07
CA HIS A 154 57.21 -20.75 -10.79
C HIS A 154 56.10 -21.50 -11.54
N GLU A 155 56.38 -22.67 -12.14
CA GLU A 155 55.37 -23.54 -12.76
C GLU A 155 54.32 -24.07 -11.76
N GLN A 156 54.72 -24.46 -10.55
CA GLN A 156 53.79 -24.93 -9.52
C GLN A 156 52.93 -23.79 -8.97
N LEU A 157 53.50 -22.59 -8.86
CA LEU A 157 52.77 -21.38 -8.50
C LEU A 157 51.72 -21.03 -9.57
N ASN A 158 52.11 -21.12 -10.85
CA ASN A 158 51.20 -20.80 -11.95
C ASN A 158 50.03 -21.80 -12.05
N SER A 159 50.31 -23.10 -11.90
CA SER A 159 49.26 -24.12 -11.88
C SER A 159 48.31 -23.95 -10.69
N TYR A 160 48.82 -23.52 -9.53
CA TYR A 160 48.00 -23.20 -8.36
C TYR A 160 47.10 -21.98 -8.59
N HIS A 161 47.62 -20.93 -9.22
CA HIS A 161 46.82 -19.76 -9.59
C HIS A 161 45.74 -20.10 -10.63
N GLU A 162 46.04 -20.96 -11.60
CA GLU A 162 45.08 -21.41 -12.61
C GLU A 162 43.96 -22.25 -11.98
N SER A 163 44.28 -23.17 -11.05
CA SER A 163 43.25 -23.95 -10.35
C SER A 163 42.34 -23.08 -9.47
N ILE A 164 42.89 -22.06 -8.81
CA ILE A 164 42.09 -21.11 -8.02
C ILE A 164 41.19 -20.26 -8.92
N GLN A 165 41.69 -19.84 -10.08
CA GLN A 165 40.89 -19.07 -11.03
C GLN A 165 39.73 -19.90 -11.59
N GLU A 166 39.98 -21.17 -11.93
CA GLU A 166 38.93 -22.08 -12.39
C GLU A 166 37.88 -22.33 -11.30
N ASP A 167 38.31 -22.57 -10.05
CA ASP A 167 37.41 -22.73 -8.91
C ASP A 167 36.56 -21.47 -8.67
N LEU A 168 37.16 -20.27 -8.74
CA LEU A 168 36.44 -19.00 -8.60
C LEU A 168 35.42 -18.79 -9.73
N ILE A 169 35.76 -19.15 -10.96
CA ILE A 169 34.85 -19.04 -12.11
C ILE A 169 33.67 -20.02 -11.93
N SER A 170 33.94 -21.24 -11.50
CA SER A 170 32.90 -22.23 -11.20
C SER A 170 31.97 -21.74 -10.07
N GLU A 171 32.54 -21.26 -8.95
CA GLU A 171 31.77 -20.74 -7.83
C GLU A 171 30.94 -19.49 -8.21
N LEU A 172 31.47 -18.61 -9.06
CA LEU A 172 30.72 -17.46 -9.60
C LEU A 172 29.58 -17.89 -10.53
N SER A 173 29.80 -18.92 -11.34
CA SER A 173 28.77 -19.49 -12.21
C SER A 173 27.63 -20.12 -11.38
N ASP A 174 27.98 -20.86 -10.33
CA ASP A 174 27.02 -21.48 -9.41
C ASP A 174 26.25 -20.46 -8.59
N LEU A 175 26.93 -19.40 -8.12
CA LEU A 175 26.30 -18.30 -7.40
C LEU A 175 25.36 -17.51 -8.31
N THR A 176 25.77 -17.24 -9.55
CA THR A 176 24.92 -16.56 -10.54
C THR A 176 23.71 -17.41 -10.90
N SER A 177 23.88 -18.71 -11.06
CA SER A 177 22.80 -19.65 -11.33
C SER A 177 21.82 -19.73 -10.15
N SER A 178 22.34 -19.75 -8.92
CA SER A 178 21.54 -19.72 -7.69
C SER A 178 20.78 -18.40 -7.54
N LEU A 179 21.41 -17.27 -7.87
CA LEU A 179 20.78 -15.95 -7.86
C LEU A 179 19.67 -15.86 -8.93
N LYS A 180 19.93 -16.36 -10.15
CA LYS A 180 18.96 -16.44 -11.23
C LYS A 180 17.76 -17.30 -10.84
N SER A 181 18.00 -18.47 -10.24
CA SER A 181 16.94 -19.36 -9.75
C SER A 181 16.11 -18.67 -8.66
N SER A 182 16.77 -18.00 -7.70
CA SER A 182 16.11 -17.24 -6.64
C SER A 182 15.28 -16.08 -7.19
N ALA A 183 15.78 -15.36 -8.21
CA ALA A 183 15.06 -14.29 -8.87
C ALA A 183 13.83 -14.82 -9.65
N MET A 184 13.95 -15.96 -10.33
CA MET A 184 12.81 -16.61 -11.00
C MET A 184 11.75 -17.08 -9.99
N GLN A 185 12.16 -17.68 -8.87
CA GLN A 185 11.25 -18.08 -7.79
C GLN A 185 10.57 -16.86 -7.13
N LEU A 186 11.32 -15.78 -6.92
CA LEU A 186 10.74 -14.54 -6.40
C LEU A 186 9.71 -13.96 -7.38
N SER A 187 10.04 -13.92 -8.67
CA SER A 187 9.12 -13.44 -9.71
C SER A 187 7.84 -14.27 -9.80
N SER A 188 7.95 -15.60 -9.72
CA SER A 188 6.78 -16.48 -9.74
C SER A 188 5.92 -16.28 -8.48
N LYS A 189 6.56 -16.11 -7.32
CA LYS A 189 5.87 -15.83 -6.05
C LYS A 189 5.17 -14.47 -6.05
N ILE A 190 5.82 -13.41 -6.55
CA ILE A 190 5.18 -12.09 -6.72
C ILE A 190 3.96 -12.19 -7.63
N THR A 191 4.04 -12.96 -8.71
CA THR A 191 2.92 -13.15 -9.64
C THR A 191 1.76 -13.91 -8.95
N ALA A 192 2.08 -14.94 -8.17
CA ALA A 192 1.08 -15.67 -7.38
C ALA A 192 0.43 -14.78 -6.32
N ASP A 193 1.22 -13.97 -5.60
CA ASP A 193 0.73 -13.03 -4.60
C ASP A 193 -0.15 -11.94 -5.23
N ALA A 194 0.22 -11.41 -6.41
CA ALA A 194 -0.60 -10.46 -7.15
C ALA A 194 -1.98 -11.04 -7.52
N LYS A 195 -2.02 -12.32 -7.92
CA LYS A 195 -3.28 -13.03 -8.18
C LYS A 195 -4.11 -13.18 -6.90
N LEU A 196 -3.48 -13.56 -5.79
CA LEU A 196 -4.16 -13.71 -4.50
C LEU A 196 -4.71 -12.38 -3.97
N VAL A 197 -4.00 -11.27 -4.17
CA VAL A 197 -4.48 -9.92 -3.83
C VAL A 197 -5.68 -9.54 -4.71
N SER A 198 -5.65 -9.87 -6.01
CA SER A 198 -6.79 -9.65 -6.91
C SER A 198 -8.02 -10.43 -6.47
N GLU A 199 -7.87 -11.73 -6.19
CA GLU A 199 -8.96 -12.57 -5.68
C GLU A 199 -9.50 -12.03 -4.35
N THR A 200 -8.62 -11.67 -3.41
CA THR A 200 -9.01 -11.08 -2.13
C THR A 200 -9.79 -9.79 -2.31
N THR A 201 -9.36 -8.94 -3.25
CA THR A 201 -10.04 -7.69 -3.58
C THR A 201 -11.43 -7.96 -4.16
N GLU A 202 -11.56 -8.93 -5.06
CA GLU A 202 -12.86 -9.33 -5.61
C GLU A 202 -13.80 -9.85 -4.51
N HIS A 203 -13.30 -10.69 -3.61
CA HIS A 203 -14.07 -11.16 -2.45
C HIS A 203 -14.46 -10.02 -1.51
N MET A 204 -13.56 -9.06 -1.28
CA MET A 204 -13.83 -7.88 -0.45
C MET A 204 -14.93 -7.01 -1.08
N VAL A 205 -14.88 -6.78 -2.38
CA VAL A 205 -15.91 -6.02 -3.12
C VAL A 205 -17.26 -6.74 -3.07
N LYS A 206 -17.30 -8.06 -3.26
CA LYS A 206 -18.52 -8.87 -3.12
C LYS A 206 -19.10 -8.75 -1.71
N ASN A 207 -18.27 -8.88 -0.68
CA ASN A 207 -18.68 -8.75 0.72
C ASN A 207 -19.18 -7.35 1.04
N LEU A 208 -18.51 -6.31 0.54
CA LEU A 208 -18.93 -4.92 0.71
C LEU A 208 -20.27 -4.67 0.03
N SER A 209 -20.49 -5.19 -1.18
CA SER A 209 -21.77 -5.13 -1.87
C SER A 209 -22.88 -5.84 -1.08
N LEU A 210 -22.62 -7.04 -0.57
CA LEU A 210 -23.56 -7.78 0.29
C LEU A 210 -23.90 -6.99 1.55
N MET A 211 -22.90 -6.44 2.23
CA MET A 211 -23.07 -5.67 3.45
C MET A 211 -23.81 -4.36 3.20
N GLN A 212 -23.56 -3.67 2.08
CA GLN A 212 -24.34 -2.51 1.66
C GLN A 212 -25.78 -2.87 1.34
N ASN A 213 -26.01 -4.01 0.68
CA ASN A 213 -27.36 -4.45 0.33
C ASN A 213 -28.16 -4.88 1.57
N VAL A 214 -27.52 -5.57 2.52
CA VAL A 214 -28.09 -5.87 3.84
C VAL A 214 -28.33 -4.58 4.62
N GLY A 215 -27.40 -3.63 4.60
CA GLY A 215 -27.54 -2.32 5.23
C GLY A 215 -28.71 -1.52 4.65
N ARG A 216 -28.88 -1.50 3.33
CA ARG A 216 -30.03 -0.89 2.64
C ARG A 216 -31.32 -1.61 2.98
N ASN A 217 -31.37 -2.94 2.92
CA ASN A 217 -32.57 -3.71 3.29
C ASN A 217 -32.95 -3.50 4.76
N LEU A 218 -31.98 -3.44 5.68
CA LEU A 218 -32.26 -3.13 7.09
C LEU A 218 -32.75 -1.70 7.25
N ASN A 219 -32.13 -0.74 6.58
CA ASN A 219 -32.52 0.67 6.64
C ASN A 219 -33.91 0.91 6.00
N ASP A 220 -34.20 0.26 4.89
CA ASP A 220 -35.50 0.28 4.22
C ASP A 220 -36.55 -0.45 5.04
N TYR A 221 -36.21 -1.55 5.72
CA TYR A 221 -37.11 -2.20 6.68
C TYR A 221 -37.38 -1.29 7.89
N LEU A 222 -36.34 -0.59 8.39
CA LEU A 222 -36.47 0.41 9.45
C LEU A 222 -37.29 1.64 9.01
N GLY A 223 -37.16 2.03 7.75
CA GLY A 223 -37.85 3.17 7.16
C GLY A 223 -39.29 2.86 6.79
N SER A 224 -39.55 1.68 6.21
CA SER A 224 -40.86 1.27 5.69
C SER A 224 -41.78 0.66 6.75
N LYS A 225 -41.25 -0.22 7.62
CA LYS A 225 -42.05 -0.86 8.68
C LYS A 225 -42.07 -0.04 9.96
N THR A 226 -41.07 0.82 10.14
CA THR A 226 -40.87 1.60 11.37
C THR A 226 -40.76 3.12 11.13
N GLY A 227 -40.97 3.60 9.90
CA GLY A 227 -41.24 5.01 9.60
C GLY A 227 -40.13 6.00 9.99
N GLY A 228 -38.89 5.54 10.23
CA GLY A 228 -37.77 6.38 10.69
C GLY A 228 -37.98 7.11 12.03
N LYS A 229 -39.14 6.92 12.68
CA LYS A 229 -39.59 7.59 13.90
C LYS A 229 -40.09 6.61 14.98
N ILE A 230 -39.96 5.29 14.76
CA ILE A 230 -40.44 4.32 15.75
C ILE A 230 -39.68 4.36 17.08
N SER A 231 -38.46 4.90 17.14
CA SER A 231 -37.63 4.70 18.32
C SER A 231 -38.23 5.27 19.61
N LEU A 232 -38.86 6.45 19.58
CA LEU A 232 -39.26 7.10 20.84
C LEU A 232 -40.62 6.63 21.35
N PHE A 233 -41.67 6.66 20.52
CA PHE A 233 -43.02 6.28 20.96
C PHE A 233 -43.19 4.78 21.22
N PHE A 234 -42.51 3.91 20.46
CA PHE A 234 -42.53 2.46 20.72
C PHE A 234 -41.75 2.12 22.00
N MET A 235 -40.60 2.76 22.22
CA MET A 235 -39.81 2.58 23.44
C MET A 235 -40.57 3.11 24.67
N ILE A 236 -41.24 4.27 24.58
CA ILE A 236 -42.13 4.78 25.64
C ILE A 236 -43.27 3.79 25.92
N LYS A 237 -43.93 3.23 24.89
CA LYS A 237 -45.02 2.26 25.08
C LYS A 237 -44.55 0.99 25.79
N ILE A 238 -43.37 0.47 25.42
CA ILE A 238 -42.75 -0.67 26.09
C ILE A 238 -42.41 -0.33 27.55
N MET A 239 -41.88 0.86 27.79
CA MET A 239 -41.50 1.30 29.14
C MET A 239 -42.73 1.42 30.05
N ILE A 240 -43.83 2.01 29.55
CA ILE A 240 -45.12 2.07 30.25
C ILE A 240 -45.68 0.65 30.48
N PHE A 241 -45.60 -0.24 29.49
CA PHE A 241 -46.09 -1.61 29.62
C PHE A 241 -45.36 -2.40 30.72
N VAL A 242 -44.03 -2.25 30.82
CA VAL A 242 -43.23 -2.86 31.89
C VAL A 242 -43.63 -2.32 33.26
N PHE A 243 -43.87 -1.01 33.38
CA PHE A 243 -44.38 -0.43 34.63
C PHE A 243 -45.74 -0.98 35.03
N VAL A 244 -46.69 -1.07 34.09
CA VAL A 244 -48.03 -1.62 34.36
C VAL A 244 -47.93 -3.07 34.83
N LEU A 245 -47.07 -3.88 34.19
CA LEU A 245 -46.85 -5.27 34.57
C LEU A 245 -46.23 -5.38 35.97
N PHE A 246 -45.28 -4.50 36.31
CA PHE A 246 -44.69 -4.43 37.64
C PHE A 246 -45.72 -4.05 38.71
N PHE A 247 -46.56 -3.04 38.45
CA PHE A 247 -47.66 -2.68 39.34
C PHE A 247 -48.67 -3.80 39.49
N PHE A 248 -48.99 -4.51 38.41
CA PHE A 248 -49.88 -5.67 38.46
C PHE A 248 -49.29 -6.78 39.35
N MET A 249 -48.01 -7.10 39.20
CA MET A 249 -47.29 -8.06 40.05
C MET A 249 -47.30 -7.62 41.53
N ALA A 250 -47.01 -6.36 41.81
CA ALA A 250 -47.06 -5.81 43.16
C ALA A 250 -48.48 -5.82 43.76
N PHE A 251 -49.50 -5.58 42.94
CA PHE A 251 -50.90 -5.62 43.34
C PHE A 251 -51.33 -7.06 43.68
N VAL A 252 -50.95 -8.04 42.85
CA VAL A 252 -51.16 -9.47 43.12
C VAL A 252 -50.47 -9.88 44.41
N ALA A 253 -49.21 -9.49 44.63
CA ALA A 253 -48.48 -9.78 45.86
C ALA A 253 -49.13 -9.15 47.11
N LYS A 254 -49.76 -7.98 46.98
CA LYS A 254 -50.47 -7.31 48.08
C LYS A 254 -51.85 -7.91 48.36
N PHE A 255 -52.53 -8.43 47.35
CA PHE A 255 -53.86 -9.06 47.49
C PHE A 255 -53.80 -10.55 47.88
N PHE A 256 -52.67 -11.22 47.62
CA PHE A 256 -52.35 -12.53 48.18
C PHE A 256 -51.20 -12.45 49.21
N PRO A 257 -51.37 -11.70 50.32
CA PRO A 257 -50.38 -11.73 51.38
C PRO A 257 -50.54 -13.06 52.12
N LYS A 258 -49.74 -14.05 51.75
CA LYS A 258 -49.59 -15.35 52.42
C LYS A 258 -50.87 -16.19 52.50
N MET A 259 -50.99 -17.12 51.56
CA MET A 259 -51.24 -18.51 51.94
C MET A 259 -49.89 -19.23 52.02
#